data_AF-K7P085-F1
#
_entry.id   AF-K7P085-F1
#
_cell.length_a   1.000
_cell.length_b   1.000
_cell.length_c   1.000
_cell.angle_alpha   90.00
_cell.angle_beta   90.00
_cell.angle_gamma   90.00
#
_symmetry.space_group_name_H-M   'P 1'
#
loop_
_entity.id
_entity.type
_entity.pdbx_description
1 polymer ?
#
loop_
_entity_poly.entity_id
_entity_poly.type
_entity_poly.pdbx_seq_one_letter_code
_entity_poly.pdbx_strand_id
1 'polypeptide(L)'
;LEILTARRPIERGKYIVREVKSALDTGGIGALVSELVDPLLLGSESHGTLLPGLESFVNLALKCAEESAADRPSMSDVVKELESIATNCKDDDGPYNNSSASSLASDSSAINIKGFYYTQSSNYTSDDGILKKGGSFEYSGGYSVR
;
A
#
# COMPACT_ATOMS: atom_id res chain seq x y z
N LEU A 1 -2.52 -9.36 -0.90
CA LEU A 1 -2.42 -10.84 -0.72
C LEU A 1 -1.73 -11.53 -1.90
N GLU A 2 -2.01 -11.14 -3.15
CA GLU A 2 -1.28 -11.68 -4.32
C GLU A 2 0.24 -11.50 -4.20
N ILE A 3 0.69 -10.31 -3.80
CA ILE A 3 2.13 -10.01 -3.62
C ILE A 3 2.79 -10.95 -2.59
N LEU A 4 2.10 -11.26 -1.50
CA LEU A 4 2.65 -12.06 -0.40
C LEU A 4 2.73 -13.56 -0.72
N THR A 5 1.82 -14.04 -1.57
CA THR A 5 1.66 -15.47 -1.87
C THR A 5 2.18 -15.84 -3.26
N ALA A 6 2.40 -14.86 -4.13
CA ALA A 6 2.63 -15.02 -5.56
C ALA A 6 1.57 -15.87 -6.28
N ARG A 7 0.35 -15.97 -5.72
CA ARG A 7 -0.78 -16.72 -6.29
C ARG A 7 -1.82 -15.79 -6.89
N ARG A 8 -2.64 -16.35 -7.79
CA ARG A 8 -3.79 -15.64 -8.36
C ARG A 8 -4.87 -15.44 -7.28
N PRO A 9 -5.71 -14.39 -7.37
CA PRO A 9 -6.83 -14.19 -6.44
C PRO A 9 -7.79 -15.38 -6.36
N ILE A 10 -7.95 -16.08 -7.49
CA ILE A 10 -8.79 -17.26 -7.63
C ILE A 10 -7.97 -18.35 -8.31
N GLU A 11 -7.86 -19.50 -7.65
CA GLU A 11 -7.21 -20.69 -8.19
C GLU A 11 -8.07 -21.92 -7.88
N ARG A 12 -8.43 -22.71 -8.90
CA ARG A 12 -9.24 -23.94 -8.77
C ARG A 12 -10.54 -23.75 -7.96
N GLY A 13 -11.20 -22.59 -8.10
CA GLY A 13 -12.44 -22.26 -7.37
C GLY A 13 -12.23 -21.86 -5.90
N LYS A 14 -10.99 -21.75 -5.45
CA LYS A 14 -10.64 -21.24 -4.12
C LYS A 14 -10.25 -19.77 -4.23
N TYR A 15 -10.60 -19.00 -3.21
CA TYR A 15 -10.34 -17.57 -3.15
C TYR A 15 -9.24 -17.33 -2.13
N ILE A 16 -8.23 -16.55 -2.52
CA ILE A 16 -7.03 -16.38 -1.72
C ILE A 16 -7.31 -15.78 -0.33
N VAL A 17 -8.27 -14.85 -0.24
CA VAL A 17 -8.67 -14.23 1.03
C VAL A 17 -9.19 -15.30 2.01
N ARG A 18 -9.98 -16.26 1.52
CA ARG A 18 -10.52 -17.34 2.36
C ARG A 18 -9.44 -18.32 2.80
N GLU A 19 -8.50 -18.65 1.92
CA GLU A 19 -7.38 -19.53 2.26
C GLU A 19 -6.49 -18.90 3.33
N VAL A 20 -6.15 -17.61 3.17
CA VAL A 20 -5.35 -16.86 4.14
C VAL A 20 -6.06 -16.76 5.50
N LYS A 21 -7.36 -16.45 5.52
CA LYS A 21 -8.15 -16.41 6.76
C LYS A 21 -8.21 -17.78 7.43
N SER A 22 -8.48 -18.84 6.65
CA SER A 22 -8.52 -20.21 7.17
C SER A 22 -7.18 -20.68 7.72
N ALA A 23 -6.06 -20.34 7.09
CA ALA A 23 -4.73 -20.69 7.57
C ALA A 23 -4.42 -19.98 8.90
N LEU A 24 -4.82 -18.69 9.01
CA LEU A 24 -4.66 -17.91 10.23
C LEU A 24 -5.52 -18.45 11.38
N ASP A 25 -6.77 -18.81 11.11
CA ASP A 25 -7.71 -19.36 12.11
C ASP A 25 -7.29 -20.75 12.61
N THR A 26 -6.64 -21.55 11.77
CA THR A 26 -6.28 -22.95 12.09
C THR A 26 -4.91 -23.09 12.73
N GLY A 27 -3.91 -22.33 12.27
CA GLY A 27 -2.53 -22.49 12.71
C GLY A 27 -1.75 -21.17 12.82
N GLY A 28 -2.47 -20.04 12.83
CA GLY A 28 -1.87 -18.72 12.97
C GLY A 28 -0.94 -18.38 11.80
N ILE A 29 0.00 -17.49 12.09
CA ILE A 29 0.92 -16.98 11.07
C ILE A 29 1.90 -18.07 10.62
N GLY A 30 2.29 -19.00 11.49
CA GLY A 30 3.20 -20.09 11.14
C GLY A 30 2.65 -20.99 10.03
N ALA A 31 1.36 -21.34 10.10
CA ALA A 31 0.70 -22.11 9.04
C ALA A 31 0.63 -21.32 7.73
N LEU A 32 0.27 -20.03 7.81
CA LEU A 32 0.22 -19.13 6.65
C LEU A 32 1.60 -19.03 5.96
N VAL A 33 2.68 -18.89 6.72
CA VAL A 33 4.06 -18.84 6.21
C VAL A 33 4.46 -20.13 5.53
N SER A 34 4.12 -21.28 6.11
CA SER A 34 4.48 -22.59 5.57
C SER A 34 3.68 -22.95 4.30
N GLU A 35 2.40 -22.59 4.25
CA GLU A 35 1.47 -23.08 3.22
C GLU A 35 1.22 -22.08 2.08
N LEU A 36 1.24 -20.78 2.38
CA LEU A 36 0.70 -19.75 1.49
C LEU A 36 1.72 -18.67 1.09
N VAL A 37 2.70 -18.35 1.93
CA VAL A 37 3.72 -17.34 1.58
C VAL A 37 4.57 -17.84 0.42
N ASP A 38 4.93 -16.91 -0.48
CA ASP A 38 5.83 -17.19 -1.58
C ASP A 38 7.19 -17.72 -1.06
N PRO A 39 7.63 -18.92 -1.45
CA PRO A 39 8.92 -19.47 -1.06
C PRO A 39 10.11 -18.57 -1.39
N LEU A 40 10.00 -17.70 -2.40
CA LEU A 40 11.03 -16.72 -2.74
C LEU A 40 11.23 -15.66 -1.65
N LEU A 41 10.19 -15.36 -0.87
CA LEU A 41 10.26 -14.44 0.25
C LEU A 41 10.88 -15.08 1.50
N LEU A 42 11.02 -16.41 1.53
CA LEU A 42 11.62 -17.19 2.63
C LEU A 42 13.12 -17.51 2.39
N GLY A 43 13.73 -16.98 1.32
CA GLY A 43 15.04 -17.40 0.81
C GLY A 43 16.21 -17.38 1.80
N SER A 44 16.98 -18.48 1.78
CA SER A 44 18.34 -18.82 2.27
C SER A 44 18.86 -18.31 3.62
N GLU A 45 18.59 -17.07 4.02
CA GLU A 45 19.24 -16.41 5.16
C GLU A 45 18.28 -16.24 6.36
N SER A 46 16.95 -16.31 6.15
CA SER A 46 15.97 -16.21 7.23
C SER A 46 15.63 -17.58 7.82
N HIS A 47 16.51 -18.08 8.69
CA HIS A 47 16.30 -19.31 9.46
C HIS A 47 15.18 -19.13 10.51
N GLY A 48 13.93 -19.06 10.07
CA GLY A 48 12.76 -19.08 10.94
C GLY A 48 12.39 -17.76 11.62
N THR A 49 13.10 -16.67 11.34
CA THR A 49 12.67 -15.34 11.80
C THR A 49 11.62 -14.81 10.83
N LEU A 50 10.37 -14.81 11.30
CA LEU A 50 9.23 -14.19 10.64
C LEU A 50 9.61 -12.81 10.10
N LEU A 51 9.35 -12.53 8.82
CA LEU A 51 9.58 -11.20 8.23
C LEU A 51 9.01 -10.13 9.18
N PRO A 52 9.83 -9.19 9.69
CA PRO A 52 9.35 -8.18 10.62
C PRO A 52 8.21 -7.39 9.98
N GLY A 53 7.03 -7.45 10.60
CA GLY A 53 5.82 -6.81 10.07
C GLY A 53 4.93 -7.66 9.17
N LEU A 54 5.24 -8.95 8.94
CA LEU A 54 4.36 -9.85 8.18
C LEU A 54 2.97 -9.98 8.83
N GLU A 55 2.93 -10.14 10.14
CA GLU A 55 1.69 -10.23 10.90
C GLU A 55 0.81 -8.99 10.70
N SER A 56 1.42 -7.81 10.87
CA SER A 56 0.75 -6.52 10.68
C SER A 56 0.24 -6.36 9.26
N PHE A 57 1.04 -6.76 8.25
CA PHE A 57 0.64 -6.71 6.86
C PHE A 57 -0.53 -7.65 6.54
N VAL A 58 -0.51 -8.88 7.03
CA VAL A 58 -1.60 -9.84 6.85
C VAL A 58 -2.88 -9.33 7.50
N ASN A 59 -2.78 -8.80 8.72
CA ASN A 59 -3.93 -8.25 9.44
C ASN A 59 -4.54 -7.06 8.68
N LEU A 60 -3.72 -6.11 8.23
CA LEU A 60 -4.17 -5.00 7.39
C LEU A 60 -4.84 -5.48 6.10
N ALA A 61 -4.25 -6.46 5.42
CA ALA A 61 -4.80 -7.01 4.19
C ALA A 61 -6.17 -7.69 4.41
N LEU A 62 -6.36 -8.38 5.53
CA LEU A 62 -7.64 -8.99 5.89
C LEU A 62 -8.70 -7.94 6.25
N LYS A 63 -8.34 -6.90 7.01
CA LYS A 63 -9.25 -5.77 7.29
C LYS A 63 -9.71 -5.06 6.01
N CYS A 64 -8.81 -4.86 5.05
CA CYS A 64 -9.16 -4.29 3.75
C CYS A 64 -10.16 -5.15 2.95
N ALA A 65 -10.17 -6.47 3.21
CA ALA A 65 -11.00 -7.45 2.53
C ALA A 65 -12.22 -7.89 3.37
N GLU A 66 -12.56 -7.18 4.44
CA GLU A 66 -13.72 -7.51 5.27
C GLU A 66 -15.02 -7.35 4.48
N GLU A 67 -16.02 -8.19 4.73
CA GLU A 67 -17.27 -8.16 3.96
C GLU A 67 -18.05 -6.85 4.20
N SER A 68 -18.03 -6.39 5.46
CA SER A 68 -18.66 -5.15 5.90
C SER A 68 -17.82 -3.93 5.51
N ALA A 69 -18.44 -2.98 4.83
CA ALA A 69 -17.78 -1.73 4.43
C ALA A 69 -17.41 -0.85 5.63
N ALA A 70 -18.10 -0.98 6.76
CA ALA A 70 -17.82 -0.21 7.98
C ALA A 70 -16.51 -0.64 8.66
N ASP A 71 -16.09 -1.88 8.44
CA ASP A 71 -14.89 -2.47 9.05
C ASP A 71 -13.64 -2.27 8.17
N ARG A 72 -13.81 -1.79 6.93
CA ARG A 72 -12.71 -1.51 6.02
C ARG A 72 -12.06 -0.16 6.38
N PRO A 73 -10.73 -0.12 6.57
CA PRO A 73 -10.04 1.15 6.80
C PRO A 73 -10.10 2.04 5.55
N SER A 74 -9.97 3.34 5.76
CA SER A 74 -9.82 4.29 4.65
C SER A 74 -8.47 4.06 3.95
N MET A 75 -8.39 4.34 2.65
CA MET A 75 -7.11 4.20 1.93
C MET A 75 -5.99 5.08 2.51
N SER A 76 -6.31 6.22 3.13
CA SER A 76 -5.32 7.03 3.85
C SER A 76 -4.77 6.32 5.09
N ASP A 77 -5.59 5.55 5.79
CA ASP A 77 -5.15 4.80 6.97
C ASP A 77 -4.37 3.54 6.56
N VAL A 78 -4.77 2.90 5.45
CA VAL A 78 -4.01 1.82 4.84
C VAL A 78 -2.57 2.25 4.53
N VAL A 79 -2.39 3.42 3.92
CA VAL A 79 -1.03 3.92 3.59
C VAL A 79 -0.21 4.19 4.84
N LYS A 80 -0.79 4.80 5.88
CA LYS A 80 -0.08 5.04 7.16
C LYS A 80 0.36 3.74 7.83
N GLU A 81 -0.51 2.73 7.84
CA GLU A 81 -0.15 1.42 8.40
C GLU A 81 0.95 0.75 7.57
N LEU A 82 0.89 0.83 6.24
CA LEU A 82 1.96 0.31 5.37
C LEU A 82 3.29 1.02 5.58
N GLU A 83 3.29 2.35 5.72
CA GLU A 83 4.49 3.13 6.05
C GLU A 83 5.08 2.70 7.39
N SER A 84 4.23 2.51 8.41
CA SER A 84 4.66 2.02 9.72
C SER A 84 5.28 0.62 9.65
N ILE A 85 4.67 -0.29 8.89
CA ILE A 85 5.22 -1.64 8.68
C ILE A 85 6.58 -1.54 7.97
N ALA A 86 6.70 -0.71 6.94
CA ALA A 86 7.93 -0.53 6.19
C ALA A 86 9.05 0.09 7.05
N THR A 87 8.74 1.04 7.93
CA THR A 87 9.75 1.61 8.85
C THR A 87 10.22 0.62 9.90
N ASN A 88 9.33 -0.26 10.38
CA ASN A 88 9.67 -1.27 11.39
C ASN A 88 10.49 -2.43 10.81
N CYS A 89 10.47 -2.61 9.48
CA CYS A 89 11.25 -3.61 8.76
C CYS A 89 12.66 -3.10 8.36
N LYS A 90 12.96 -1.81 8.56
CA LYS A 90 14.29 -1.26 8.26
C LYS A 90 15.25 -1.64 9.38
N ASP A 91 16.11 -2.61 9.11
CA ASP A 91 17.41 -2.70 9.77
C ASP A 91 18.21 -1.42 9.44
N ASP A 92 18.90 -0.86 10.43
CA ASP A 92 19.47 0.50 10.47
C ASP A 92 20.53 0.84 9.39
N ASP A 93 20.81 -0.03 8.40
CA ASP A 93 21.93 0.11 7.46
C ASP A 93 21.53 0.03 5.97
N GLY A 94 20.58 0.86 5.52
CA GLY A 94 20.16 0.95 4.11
C GLY A 94 20.20 2.39 3.55
N PRO A 95 20.83 2.65 2.38
CA PRO A 95 21.09 4.01 1.85
C PRO A 95 19.85 4.74 1.29
N TYR A 96 18.64 4.26 1.58
CA TYR A 96 17.38 4.85 1.12
C TYR A 96 16.66 5.50 2.30
N ASN A 97 17.36 6.43 2.95
CA ASN A 97 16.85 7.32 3.97
C ASN A 97 16.16 8.53 3.31
N ASN A 98 15.03 8.31 2.64
CA ASN A 98 14.16 9.43 2.31
C ASN A 98 13.37 9.86 3.55
N SER A 99 14.04 10.50 4.51
CA SER A 99 13.39 11.37 5.52
C SER A 99 12.79 12.64 4.88
N SER A 100 12.25 12.54 3.68
CA SER A 100 11.68 13.65 2.91
C SER A 100 10.18 13.44 2.73
N ALA A 101 9.47 13.28 3.83
CA ALA A 101 8.01 13.39 3.85
C ALA A 101 7.51 13.92 5.21
N SER A 102 8.10 15.01 5.68
CA SER A 102 7.45 15.90 6.67
C SER A 102 8.29 17.14 6.89
N SER A 103 8.14 18.12 6.00
CA SER A 103 8.42 19.52 6.32
C SER A 103 7.48 20.38 5.49
N LEU A 104 6.27 20.67 6.00
CA LEU A 104 5.60 21.90 5.61
C LEU A 104 6.36 23.04 6.28
N ALA A 105 7.47 23.45 5.67
CA ALA A 105 8.01 24.78 5.82
C ALA A 105 7.62 25.51 4.53
N SER A 106 6.62 26.38 4.65
CA SER A 106 6.39 27.40 3.64
C SER A 106 7.62 28.29 3.60
N ASP A 107 8.54 28.01 2.68
CA ASP A 107 9.44 29.03 2.19
C ASP A 107 9.77 28.79 0.72
N SER A 108 9.73 29.87 -0.03
CA SER A 108 9.68 29.87 -1.48
C SER A 108 11.09 29.68 -2.03
N SER A 109 11.42 28.49 -2.51
CA SER A 109 12.49 28.35 -3.51
C SER A 109 12.36 27.03 -4.29
N ALA A 110 12.40 27.15 -5.61
CA ALA A 110 12.18 26.08 -6.57
C ALA A 110 13.25 24.98 -6.45
N ILE A 111 12.82 23.74 -6.19
CA ILE A 111 13.69 22.55 -6.28
C ILE A 111 13.60 22.01 -7.72
N ASN A 112 14.70 22.10 -8.46
CA ASN A 112 14.83 21.54 -9.80
C ASN A 112 15.26 20.07 -9.70
N ILE A 113 14.32 19.14 -9.88
CA ILE A 113 14.64 17.70 -10.03
C ILE A 113 14.36 17.30 -11.47
N LYS A 114 15.44 16.89 -12.17
CA LYS A 114 15.37 16.26 -13.49
C LYS A 114 14.70 14.88 -13.35
N GLY A 115 13.54 14.75 -13.99
CA GLY A 115 12.90 13.47 -14.27
C GLY A 115 11.76 13.14 -13.30
N PHE A 116 10.56 13.02 -13.86
CA PHE A 116 9.27 12.66 -13.24
C PHE A 116 8.49 13.79 -12.56
N TYR A 117 7.49 14.31 -13.27
CA TYR A 117 6.48 15.23 -12.76
C TYR A 117 5.21 14.47 -12.34
N TYR A 118 4.89 14.53 -11.05
CA TYR A 118 3.50 14.60 -10.59
C TYR A 118 3.34 15.97 -9.93
N THR A 119 2.77 16.93 -10.66
CA THR A 119 2.39 18.22 -10.08
C THR A 119 0.96 18.11 -9.59
N GLN A 120 0.77 18.05 -8.28
CA GLN A 120 -0.56 18.27 -7.68
C GLN A 120 -0.81 19.78 -7.68
N SER A 121 -1.21 20.33 -8.82
CA SER A 121 -1.56 21.74 -8.96
C SER A 121 -2.96 21.97 -8.40
N SER A 122 -3.05 22.49 -7.17
CA SER A 122 -4.26 23.11 -6.66
C SER A 122 -4.38 24.52 -7.24
N ASN A 123 -5.03 24.65 -8.39
CA ASN A 123 -5.32 25.95 -8.99
C ASN A 123 -6.49 26.61 -8.23
N TYR A 124 -6.17 27.52 -7.31
CA TYR A 124 -7.12 28.48 -6.79
C TYR A 124 -7.03 29.76 -7.62
N THR A 125 -7.97 29.96 -8.54
CA THR A 125 -8.16 31.26 -9.18
C THR A 125 -9.14 32.06 -8.32
N SER A 126 -8.65 33.12 -7.70
CA SER A 126 -9.47 34.05 -6.93
C SER A 126 -10.00 35.13 -7.87
N ASP A 127 -11.29 35.09 -8.17
CA ASP A 127 -12.02 36.20 -8.76
C ASP A 127 -13.40 36.26 -8.07
N ASP A 128 -13.66 37.38 -7.39
CA ASP A 128 -14.90 37.73 -6.67
C ASP A 128 -15.40 36.84 -5.50
N GLY A 129 -14.48 36.25 -4.73
CA GLY A 129 -14.76 35.90 -3.31
C GLY A 129 -15.73 34.74 -3.05
N ILE A 130 -16.09 33.93 -4.06
CA ILE A 130 -16.88 32.71 -3.87
C ILE A 130 -16.04 31.48 -4.27
N LEU A 131 -15.70 30.63 -3.29
CA LEU A 131 -15.01 29.35 -3.52
C LEU A 131 -15.90 28.42 -4.36
N LYS A 132 -15.51 28.14 -5.60
CA LYS A 132 -16.05 27.01 -6.37
C LYS A 132 -14.94 26.02 -6.68
N LYS A 133 -15.15 24.76 -6.28
CA LYS A 133 -14.28 23.61 -6.58
C LYS A 133 -14.44 23.26 -8.07
N GLY A 134 -13.62 23.86 -8.92
CA GLY A 134 -13.52 23.52 -10.34
C GLY A 134 -12.32 22.62 -10.59
N GLY A 135 -12.56 21.37 -10.96
CA GLY A 135 -11.49 20.46 -11.35
C GLY A 135 -12.10 19.19 -11.95
N SER A 136 -12.47 19.27 -13.23
CA SER A 136 -12.79 18.09 -14.03
C SER A 136 -11.52 17.26 -14.18
N PHE A 137 -11.60 15.98 -13.85
CA PHE A 137 -10.53 15.01 -14.06
C PHE A 137 -10.34 14.79 -15.57
N GLU A 138 -9.23 15.27 -16.13
CA GLU A 138 -8.86 15.03 -17.53
C GLU A 138 -8.32 13.60 -17.69
N TYR A 139 -9.18 12.71 -18.19
CA TYR A 139 -8.81 11.34 -18.53
C TYR A 139 -7.99 11.33 -19.83
N SER A 140 -6.69 11.07 -19.73
CA SER A 140 -5.79 10.89 -20.87
C SER A 140 -5.98 9.51 -21.51
N GLY A 141 -7.16 9.26 -22.08
CA GLY A 141 -7.47 8.03 -22.82
C GLY A 141 -8.47 8.32 -23.93
N GLY A 142 -7.95 8.52 -25.14
CA GLY A 142 -8.75 8.76 -26.33
C GLY A 142 -9.42 7.48 -26.82
N TYR A 143 -10.70 7.31 -26.53
CA TYR A 143 -11.57 6.36 -27.22
C TYR A 143 -12.45 7.14 -28.20
N SER A 144 -12.15 7.04 -29.50
CA SER A 144 -13.09 7.52 -30.53
C SER A 144 -14.15 6.44 -30.75
N VAL A 145 -15.39 6.75 -30.36
CA VAL A 145 -16.56 5.95 -30.75
C VAL A 145 -16.93 6.33 -32.18
N ARG A 146 -17.05 5.34 -33.05
CA ARG A 146 -17.50 5.48 -34.43
C ARG A 146 -18.95 5.04 -34.54
#